data_AF-A0A7Y2HAN8-F1
#
_entry.id   AF-A0A7Y2HAN8-F1
#
_cell.length_a   1.000
_cell.length_b   1.000
_cell.length_c   1.000
_cell.angle_alpha   90.00
_cell.angle_beta   90.00
_cell.angle_gamma   90.00
#
_symmetry.space_group_name_H-M   'P 1'
#
loop_
_entity.id
_entity.type
_entity.pdbx_description
1 polymer ?
#
loop_
_entity_poly.entity_id
_entity_poly.type
_entity_poly.pdbx_seq_one_letter_code
_entity_poly.pdbx_strand_id
1 'polypeptide(L)'
;MRTFRIGRFLNDVDKFARDKRGLNITINIIQMLFLIIDEKYDDVLDKLAALKQYNFRYLKRPEYARSSNFIKMLLKIPEANYEPDLIRSKAAKFYDNLVSHTSDFSEQSMSIEIIPYEQLWKEILSIFEK
;
A
#
# COMPACT_ATOMS: atom_id res chain seq x y z
N MET A 1 2.05 27.49 9.11
CA MET A 1 2.54 26.12 8.82
C MET A 1 3.09 26.09 7.40
N ARG A 2 4.24 25.43 7.16
CA ARG A 2 4.73 25.20 5.78
C ARG A 2 3.77 24.25 5.07
N THR A 3 3.44 24.52 3.81
CA THR A 3 2.72 23.58 2.94
C THR A 3 3.54 22.31 2.82
N PHE A 4 2.94 21.15 3.14
CA PHE A 4 3.57 19.86 2.96
C PHE A 4 3.89 19.66 1.47
N ARG A 5 5.15 19.36 1.14
CA ARG A 5 5.59 19.14 -0.24
C ARG A 5 5.92 17.68 -0.44
N ILE A 6 5.03 16.96 -1.09
CA ILE A 6 5.17 15.51 -1.31
C ILE A 6 6.48 15.17 -2.01
N GLY A 7 6.85 15.88 -3.08
CA GLY A 7 8.11 15.64 -3.79
C GLY A 7 9.35 15.79 -2.90
N ARG A 8 9.31 16.68 -1.90
CA ARG A 8 10.41 16.79 -0.92
C ARG A 8 10.40 15.63 0.06
N PHE A 9 9.23 15.27 0.59
CA PHE A 9 9.09 14.10 1.46
C PHE A 9 9.60 12.83 0.77
N LEU A 10 9.20 12.57 -0.47
CA LEU A 10 9.64 11.40 -1.23
C LEU A 10 11.16 11.37 -1.45
N ASN A 11 11.76 12.49 -1.84
CA ASN A 11 13.21 12.59 -2.06
C ASN A 11 14.04 12.43 -0.78
N ASP A 12 13.54 12.95 0.34
CA ASP A 12 14.23 12.84 1.63
C ASP A 12 14.10 11.41 2.17
N VAL A 13 12.93 10.80 2.01
CA VAL A 13 12.64 9.43 2.44
C VAL A 13 13.49 8.39 1.69
N ASP A 14 13.74 8.55 0.39
CA ASP A 14 14.63 7.68 -0.39
C ASP A 14 16.09 7.68 0.10
N LYS A 15 16.53 8.78 0.73
CA LYS A 15 17.87 8.86 1.35
C LYS A 15 17.93 8.08 2.66
N PHE A 16 16.87 8.10 3.46
CA PHE A 16 16.79 7.36 4.73
C PHE A 16 16.51 5.86 4.54
N ALA A 17 15.80 5.47 3.46
CA ALA A 17 15.44 4.08 3.18
C ALA A 17 16.64 3.20 2.79
N ARG A 18 17.78 3.80 2.43
CA ARG A 18 18.97 3.11 1.92
C ARG A 18 19.68 2.27 2.99
N ASP A 19 19.46 2.55 4.27
CA ASP A 19 20.25 2.00 5.38
C ASP A 19 19.65 0.73 6.02
N LYS A 20 18.42 0.33 5.64
CA LYS A 20 17.74 -0.86 6.20
C LYS A 20 17.20 -1.78 5.11
N ARG A 21 18.13 -2.43 4.40
CA ARG A 21 17.99 -3.79 3.81
C ARG A 21 16.75 -4.05 2.93
N GLY A 22 16.33 -3.09 2.10
CA GLY A 22 15.45 -3.35 0.96
C GLY A 22 14.01 -3.76 1.30
N LEU A 23 13.54 -3.51 2.52
CA LEU A 23 12.22 -3.94 3.01
C LEU A 23 11.23 -2.79 3.32
N ASN A 24 11.32 -1.64 2.64
CA ASN A 24 10.51 -0.46 3.03
C ASN A 24 9.12 -0.43 2.38
N ILE A 25 8.28 -1.39 2.78
CA ILE A 25 6.90 -1.58 2.29
C ILE A 25 6.06 -0.32 2.53
N THR A 26 6.17 0.26 3.73
CA THR A 26 5.37 1.40 4.17
C THR A 26 5.57 2.62 3.28
N ILE A 27 6.82 2.95 2.94
CA ILE A 27 7.12 4.06 2.02
C ILE A 27 6.48 3.81 0.65
N ASN A 28 6.58 2.59 0.14
CA ASN A 28 6.05 2.26 -1.17
C ASN A 28 4.52 2.35 -1.20
N ILE A 29 3.85 1.93 -0.13
CA ILE A 29 2.40 2.10 0.06
C ILE A 29 2.06 3.59 0.09
N ILE A 30 2.70 4.38 0.97
CA ILE A 30 2.45 5.81 1.11
C ILE A 30 2.62 6.54 -0.23
N GLN A 31 3.71 6.26 -0.95
CA GLN A 31 3.95 6.80 -2.29
C GLN A 31 2.77 6.50 -3.23
N MET A 32 2.28 5.26 -3.22
CA MET A 32 1.12 4.86 -4.02
C MET A 32 -0.13 5.67 -3.68
N LEU A 33 -0.42 5.83 -2.38
CA LEU A 33 -1.60 6.58 -1.92
C LEU A 33 -1.60 8.02 -2.41
N PHE A 34 -0.45 8.68 -2.38
CA PHE A 34 -0.32 10.04 -2.92
C PHE A 34 -0.58 10.11 -4.42
N LEU A 35 -0.16 9.09 -5.19
CA LEU A 35 -0.45 9.04 -6.63
C LEU A 35 -1.95 8.84 -6.91
N ILE A 36 -2.66 8.03 -6.09
CA ILE A 36 -4.13 7.93 -6.16
C ILE A 36 -4.76 9.29 -5.88
N ILE A 37 -4.38 9.94 -4.78
CA ILE A 37 -5.00 11.19 -4.32
C ILE A 37 -4.79 12.31 -5.35
N ASP A 38 -3.62 12.33 -6.00
CA ASP A 38 -3.28 13.29 -7.05
C ASP A 38 -3.84 12.88 -8.44
N GLU A 39 -4.60 11.78 -8.53
CA GLU A 39 -5.20 11.25 -9.76
C GLU A 39 -4.20 11.00 -10.91
N LYS A 40 -2.95 10.66 -10.56
CA LYS A 40 -1.87 10.40 -11.53
C LYS A 40 -1.90 8.95 -12.01
N TYR A 41 -2.90 8.59 -12.81
CA TYR A 41 -3.19 7.20 -13.15
C TYR A 41 -2.03 6.44 -13.85
N ASP A 42 -1.27 7.09 -14.73
CA ASP A 42 -0.12 6.45 -15.37
C ASP A 42 0.97 6.10 -14.34
N ASP A 43 1.31 7.04 -13.46
CA ASP A 43 2.26 6.82 -12.36
C ASP A 43 1.77 5.75 -11.37
N VAL A 44 0.45 5.68 -11.13
CA VAL A 44 -0.17 4.63 -10.31
C VAL A 44 0.09 3.25 -10.93
N LEU A 45 -0.10 3.09 -12.24
CA LEU A 45 0.13 1.81 -12.92
C LEU A 45 1.59 1.35 -12.81
N ASP A 46 2.53 2.26 -13.05
CA ASP A 46 3.97 1.98 -12.91
C ASP A 46 4.33 1.59 -11.48
N LYS A 47 3.80 2.34 -10.49
CA LYS A 47 4.04 2.05 -9.08
C LYS A 47 3.46 0.70 -8.66
N LEU A 48 2.27 0.36 -9.15
CA LEU A 48 1.62 -0.92 -8.88
C LEU A 48 2.39 -2.09 -9.51
N ALA A 49 2.95 -1.92 -10.71
CA ALA A 49 3.82 -2.92 -11.32
C ALA A 49 5.07 -3.18 -10.45
N ALA A 50 5.72 -2.13 -9.97
CA ALA A 50 6.86 -2.24 -9.05
C ALA A 50 6.47 -2.92 -7.73
N LEU A 51 5.34 -2.55 -7.13
CA LEU A 51 4.80 -3.16 -5.91
C LEU A 51 4.48 -4.66 -6.11
N LYS A 52 3.92 -5.04 -7.27
CA LYS A 52 3.64 -6.43 -7.62
C LYS A 52 4.92 -7.26 -7.68
N GLN A 53 5.95 -6.75 -8.35
CA GLN A 53 7.25 -7.43 -8.45
C GLN A 53 7.92 -7.54 -7.08
N TYR A 54 7.87 -6.47 -6.29
CA TYR A 54 8.39 -6.43 -4.94
C TYR A 54 7.71 -7.46 -4.03
N ASN A 55 6.37 -7.50 -4.06
CA ASN A 55 5.56 -8.48 -3.32
C ASN A 55 5.97 -9.92 -3.67
N PHE A 56 6.10 -10.21 -4.96
CA PHE A 56 6.56 -11.52 -5.43
C PHE A 56 7.97 -11.86 -4.95
N ARG A 57 8.89 -10.89 -4.92
CA ARG A 57 10.30 -11.14 -4.59
C ARG A 57 10.55 -11.27 -3.09
N TYR A 58 9.87 -10.48 -2.26
CA TYR A 58 10.26 -10.29 -0.85
C TYR A 58 9.20 -10.70 0.18
N LEU A 59 7.91 -10.75 -0.18
CA LEU A 59 6.81 -10.90 0.80
C LEU A 59 6.18 -12.30 0.79
N LYS A 60 6.99 -13.34 0.55
CA LYS A 60 6.51 -14.74 0.51
C LYS A 60 6.33 -15.38 1.89
N ARG A 61 6.99 -14.83 2.92
CA ARG A 61 6.96 -15.41 4.27
C ARG A 61 5.67 -15.04 5.00
N PRO A 62 5.21 -15.89 5.95
CA PRO A 62 3.97 -15.64 6.71
C PRO A 62 3.96 -14.30 7.46
N GLU A 63 5.11 -13.85 7.96
CA GLU A 63 5.27 -12.55 8.65
C GLU A 63 4.86 -11.34 7.77
N TYR A 64 4.89 -11.48 6.44
CA TYR A 64 4.47 -10.44 5.49
C TYR A 64 3.08 -10.66 4.92
N ALA A 65 2.31 -11.64 5.39
CA ALA A 65 1.03 -12.02 4.80
C ALA A 65 0.06 -10.83 4.69
N ARG A 66 -0.04 -10.02 5.75
CA ARG A 66 -0.88 -8.80 5.78
C ARG A 66 -0.46 -7.81 4.69
N SER A 67 0.82 -7.45 4.64
CA SER A 67 1.37 -6.54 3.63
C SER A 67 1.21 -7.08 2.20
N SER A 68 1.42 -8.40 2.02
CA SER A 68 1.25 -9.05 0.73
C SER A 68 -0.19 -9.00 0.25
N ASN A 69 -1.16 -9.26 1.14
CA ASN A 69 -2.58 -9.16 0.81
C ASN A 69 -3.01 -7.72 0.58
N PHE A 70 -2.51 -6.77 1.37
CA PHE A 70 -2.79 -5.35 1.17
C PHE A 70 -2.33 -4.87 -0.22
N ILE A 71 -1.09 -5.21 -0.63
CA ILE A 71 -0.62 -4.90 -2.00
C ILE A 71 -1.51 -5.55 -3.07
N LYS A 72 -1.97 -6.80 -2.86
CA LYS A 72 -2.89 -7.45 -3.79
C LYS A 72 -4.24 -6.75 -3.87
N MET A 73 -4.73 -6.16 -2.78
CA MET A 73 -5.94 -5.32 -2.77
C MET A 73 -5.71 -4.05 -3.59
N LEU A 74 -4.58 -3.35 -3.41
CA LEU A 74 -4.23 -2.15 -4.19
C LEU A 74 -4.18 -2.42 -5.70
N LEU A 75 -3.69 -3.60 -6.10
CA LEU A 75 -3.67 -4.01 -7.52
C LEU A 75 -5.07 -4.10 -8.14
N LYS A 76 -6.14 -4.22 -7.34
CA LYS A 76 -7.52 -4.32 -7.83
C LYS A 76 -8.14 -2.98 -8.18
N ILE A 77 -7.54 -1.88 -7.75
CA ILE A 77 -8.01 -0.52 -8.02
C ILE A 77 -8.09 -0.26 -9.53
N PRO A 78 -7.00 -0.34 -10.31
CA PRO A 78 -7.08 -0.15 -11.77
C PRO A 78 -7.81 -1.29 -12.48
N GLU A 79 -7.73 -2.54 -11.99
CA GLU A 79 -8.48 -3.66 -12.59
C GLU A 79 -10.00 -3.47 -12.49
N ALA A 80 -10.48 -2.67 -11.55
CA ALA A 80 -11.87 -2.33 -11.34
C ALA A 80 -12.27 -1.00 -12.02
N ASN A 81 -11.40 -0.41 -12.85
CA ASN A 81 -11.61 0.91 -13.44
C ASN A 81 -11.92 1.99 -12.40
N TYR A 82 -11.34 1.88 -11.20
CA TYR A 82 -11.54 2.83 -10.10
C TYR A 82 -12.98 2.91 -9.53
N GLU A 83 -13.85 1.95 -9.87
CA GLU A 83 -15.24 1.88 -9.36
C GLU A 83 -15.29 1.21 -7.96
N PRO A 84 -15.76 1.90 -6.91
CA PRO A 84 -15.61 1.46 -5.51
C PRO A 84 -16.24 0.09 -5.22
N ASP A 85 -17.44 -0.18 -5.74
CA ASP A 85 -18.11 -1.47 -5.53
C ASP A 85 -17.38 -2.63 -6.21
N LEU A 86 -16.83 -2.39 -7.41
CA LEU A 86 -16.02 -3.36 -8.14
C LEU A 86 -14.67 -3.58 -7.45
N ILE A 87 -14.05 -2.52 -6.92
CA ILE A 87 -12.82 -2.62 -6.13
C ILE A 87 -13.08 -3.51 -4.91
N ARG A 88 -14.12 -3.22 -4.13
CA ARG A 88 -14.52 -3.99 -2.95
C ARG A 88 -14.71 -5.47 -3.30
N SER A 89 -15.48 -5.75 -4.35
CA SER A 89 -15.76 -7.11 -4.82
C SER A 89 -14.48 -7.86 -5.23
N LYS A 90 -13.62 -7.23 -6.04
CA LYS A 90 -12.37 -7.86 -6.52
C LYS A 90 -11.33 -8.03 -5.42
N ALA A 91 -11.32 -7.15 -4.42
CA ALA A 91 -10.39 -7.17 -3.30
C ALA A 91 -10.82 -8.09 -2.16
N ALA A 92 -12.10 -8.49 -2.08
CA ALA A 92 -12.70 -9.20 -0.95
C ALA A 92 -11.87 -10.41 -0.46
N LYS A 93 -11.47 -11.30 -1.38
CA LYS A 93 -10.63 -12.45 -1.04
C LYS A 93 -9.33 -12.05 -0.35
N PHE A 94 -8.68 -10.98 -0.79
CA PHE A 94 -7.42 -10.52 -0.20
C PHE A 94 -7.65 -9.81 1.13
N TYR A 95 -8.76 -9.08 1.26
CA TYR A 95 -9.18 -8.48 2.51
C TYR A 95 -9.45 -9.54 3.58
N ASP A 96 -10.20 -10.61 3.26
CA ASP A 96 -10.47 -11.70 4.20
C ASP A 96 -9.18 -12.41 4.63
N ASN A 97 -8.26 -12.62 3.69
CA ASN A 97 -6.94 -13.16 3.99
C ASN A 97 -6.09 -12.20 4.82
N LEU A 98 -6.25 -10.89 4.70
CA LEU A 98 -5.55 -9.92 5.52
C LEU A 98 -6.06 -9.96 6.97
N VAL A 99 -7.38 -9.93 7.16
CA VAL A 99 -8.03 -9.93 8.48
C VAL A 99 -7.81 -11.25 9.22
N SER A 100 -7.71 -12.38 8.52
CA SER A 100 -7.43 -13.68 9.14
C SER A 100 -6.01 -13.81 9.69
N HIS A 101 -5.09 -12.92 9.30
CA HIS A 101 -3.76 -12.85 9.89
C HIS A 101 -3.73 -11.75 10.95
N THR A 102 -3.53 -12.15 12.21
CA THR A 102 -3.33 -11.22 13.32
C THR A 102 -2.14 -10.32 13.04
N SER A 103 -2.30 -9.00 13.15
CA SER A 103 -1.15 -8.11 13.30
C SER A 103 -0.38 -8.57 14.53
N ASP A 104 0.86 -9.04 14.34
CA ASP A 104 1.72 -9.25 15.49
C ASP A 104 2.22 -7.89 16.00
N PHE A 105 2.38 -7.76 17.31
CA PHE A 105 2.89 -6.53 17.94
C PHE A 105 4.43 -6.50 17.95
N SER A 106 5.10 -7.19 17.04
CA SER A 106 6.55 -7.11 16.94
C SER A 106 6.95 -5.72 16.45
N GLU A 107 8.13 -5.25 16.86
CA GLU A 107 8.71 -4.00 16.37
C GLU A 107 8.80 -3.98 14.83
N GLN A 108 9.08 -5.16 14.23
CA GLN A 108 9.13 -5.31 12.79
C GLN A 108 7.75 -5.07 12.14
N SER A 109 6.69 -5.69 12.65
CA SER A 109 5.34 -5.48 12.13
C SER A 109 4.85 -4.04 12.34
N MET A 110 5.11 -3.44 13.50
CA MET A 110 4.79 -2.03 13.77
C MET A 110 5.56 -1.08 12.84
N SER A 111 6.79 -1.43 12.45
CA SER A 111 7.57 -0.63 11.49
C SER A 111 7.03 -0.73 10.06
N ILE A 112 6.36 -1.82 9.73
CA ILE A 112 5.77 -2.08 8.40
C ILE A 112 4.36 -1.47 8.31
N GLU A 113 3.53 -1.70 9.33
CA GLU A 113 2.13 -1.34 9.39
C GLU A 113 1.92 -0.29 10.49
N ILE A 114 2.24 0.98 10.16
CA ILE A 114 2.07 2.11 11.10
C ILE A 114 0.58 2.37 11.38
N ILE A 115 -0.26 2.17 10.36
CA ILE A 115 -1.72 2.27 10.44
C ILE A 115 -2.27 0.89 10.06
N PRO A 116 -3.22 0.33 10.83
CA PRO A 116 -3.87 -0.93 10.46
C PRO A 116 -4.39 -0.89 9.03
N TYR A 117 -4.07 -1.89 8.23
CA TYR A 117 -4.41 -1.92 6.82
C TYR A 117 -5.93 -1.97 6.57
N GLU A 118 -6.72 -2.50 7.50
CA GLU A 118 -8.19 -2.44 7.44
C GLU A 118 -8.70 -1.00 7.53
N GLN A 119 -8.08 -0.18 8.38
CA GLN A 119 -8.41 1.23 8.50
C GLN A 119 -7.94 1.98 7.26
N LEU A 120 -6.69 1.76 6.84
CA LEU A 120 -6.13 2.40 5.65
C LEU A 120 -6.93 2.06 4.38
N TRP A 121 -7.42 0.83 4.26
CA TRP A 121 -8.25 0.40 3.15
C TRP A 121 -9.58 1.17 3.07
N LYS A 122 -10.21 1.44 4.22
CA LYS A 122 -11.45 2.24 4.27
C LYS A 122 -11.20 3.66 3.77
N GLU A 123 -10.10 4.28 4.18
CA GLU A 123 -9.71 5.62 3.71
C GLU A 123 -9.39 5.63 2.21
N ILE A 124 -8.87 4.54 1.65
CA ILE A 124 -8.62 4.45 0.20
C ILE A 124 -9.93 4.37 -0.57
N LEU A 125 -10.86 3.51 -0.12
CA LEU A 125 -12.15 3.34 -0.79
C LEU A 125 -12.98 4.63 -0.79
N SER A 126 -12.95 5.39 0.31
CA SER A 126 -13.69 6.65 0.41
C SER A 126 -13.24 7.71 -0.60
N ILE A 127 -12.02 7.61 -1.15
CA ILE A 127 -11.52 8.50 -2.22
C ILE A 127 -12.36 8.32 -3.50
N PHE A 128 -12.85 7.11 -3.77
CA PHE A 128 -13.57 6.74 -4.98
C PHE A 128 -15.09 6.82 -4.84
N GLU A 129 -15.61 7.08 -3.63
CA GLU A 129 -17.05 7.13 -3.33
C GLU A 129 -17.66 8.53 -3.46
N LYS A 130 -17.03 9.41 -4.25
CA LYS A 130 -17.47 10.80 -4.45
C LYS A 130 -18.74 10.92 -5.28
#